data_AF-A0A849M194-F1
#
_entry.id   AF-A0A849M194-F1
#
_cell.length_a   1.000
_cell.length_b   1.000
_cell.length_c   1.000
_cell.angle_alpha   90.00
_cell.angle_beta   90.00
_cell.angle_gamma   90.00
#
_symmetry.space_group_name_H-M   'P 1'
#
loop_
_entity.id
_entity.type
_entity.pdbx_description
1 polymer ?
#
loop_
_entity_poly.entity_id
_entity_poly.type
_entity_poly.pdbx_seq_one_letter_code
_entity_poly.pdbx_strand_id
1 'polypeptide(L)'
;MNIKKYFIIAILFSFIPLEVISASKREYYISPGIRIGYSFGQDMTFNLKLSLGQYGRNTYDHLEFYNVTYGYKFIFFDDKKKHNENFHYFEAQYGSFPEDEDSVINLFNGGSIGILFNKMNGVNNIGFRSTIYSGMWLFPSLELNLYSLEKIHFDLGVKGVLPIPFDGVSP
;
A
#
# COMPACT_ATOMS: atom_id res chain seq x y z
N MET A 1 -10.19 20.90 8.11
CA MET A 1 -8.87 20.30 8.39
C MET A 1 -8.06 20.36 7.10
N ASN A 2 -6.85 20.93 7.11
CA ASN A 2 -6.13 21.31 5.89
C ASN A 2 -5.37 20.11 5.30
N ILE A 3 -6.06 19.28 4.51
CA ILE A 3 -5.54 18.06 3.84
C ILE A 3 -4.20 18.31 3.13
N LYS A 4 -4.02 19.52 2.58
CA LYS A 4 -2.77 19.97 1.95
C LYS A 4 -1.54 19.85 2.86
N LYS A 5 -1.68 20.13 4.16
CA LYS A 5 -0.55 20.08 5.12
C LYS A 5 -0.08 18.65 5.40
N TYR A 6 -1.00 17.70 5.51
CA TYR A 6 -0.66 16.29 5.76
C TYR A 6 -0.09 15.61 4.51
N PHE A 7 -0.58 15.98 3.33
CA PHE A 7 -0.02 15.53 2.05
C PHE A 7 1.46 15.94 1.92
N ILE A 8 1.80 17.17 2.27
CA ILE A 8 3.18 17.68 2.26
C ILE A 8 4.06 16.91 3.25
N ILE A 9 3.56 16.63 4.47
CA ILE A 9 4.31 15.86 5.47
C ILE A 9 4.54 14.41 5.01
N ALA A 10 3.53 13.76 4.42
CA ALA A 10 3.69 12.40 3.88
C ALA A 10 4.71 12.33 2.74
N ILE A 11 4.72 13.35 1.86
CA ILE A 11 5.73 13.50 0.81
C ILE A 11 7.12 13.70 1.44
N LEU A 12 7.25 14.56 2.44
CA LEU A 12 8.54 14.78 3.12
C LEU A 12 9.08 13.50 3.79
N PHE A 13 8.20 12.67 4.36
CA PHE A 13 8.58 11.35 4.89
C PHE A 13 8.97 10.35 3.80
N SER A 14 8.38 10.43 2.59
CA SER A 14 8.78 9.59 1.46
C SER A 14 10.16 9.93 0.89
N PHE A 15 10.66 11.13 1.18
CA PHE A 15 11.97 11.61 0.75
C PHE A 15 13.04 11.53 1.84
N ILE A 16 12.77 10.94 3.02
CA ILE A 16 13.86 10.61 3.95
C ILE A 16 14.66 9.50 3.28
N PRO A 17 15.88 9.77 2.79
CA PRO A 17 16.70 8.75 2.21
C PRO A 17 17.07 7.84 3.38
N LEU A 18 16.58 6.60 3.37
CA LEU A 18 17.21 5.52 4.13
C LEU A 18 18.57 5.22 3.47
N GLU A 19 19.49 6.18 3.53
CA GLU A 19 20.88 6.08 3.05
C GLU A 19 21.73 5.12 3.93
N VAL A 20 21.08 4.25 4.70
CA VAL A 20 21.75 3.36 5.64
C VAL A 20 22.00 1.96 5.05
N ILE A 21 21.46 1.62 3.86
CA ILE A 21 21.60 0.24 3.34
C ILE A 21 22.00 0.20 1.86
N SER A 22 23.31 0.11 1.67
CA SER A 22 24.05 -0.61 0.61
C SER A 22 23.96 -0.13 -0.85
N ALA A 23 25.09 0.39 -1.32
CA ALA A 23 25.86 0.21 -2.57
C ALA A 23 25.26 -0.37 -3.88
N SER A 24 23.95 -0.54 -4.05
CA SER A 24 23.35 -0.98 -5.32
C SER A 24 22.63 0.15 -6.03
N LYS A 25 22.62 0.10 -7.37
CA LYS A 25 21.88 1.02 -8.21
C LYS A 25 20.38 0.90 -7.87
N ARG A 26 19.80 1.95 -7.27
CA ARG A 26 18.37 2.05 -6.98
C ARG A 26 17.69 2.82 -8.11
N GLU A 27 16.53 2.35 -8.54
CA GLU A 27 15.72 2.98 -9.59
C GLU A 27 14.42 3.50 -8.99
N TYR A 28 14.05 4.74 -9.34
CA TYR A 28 12.82 5.37 -8.88
C TYR A 28 11.65 5.05 -9.80
N TYR A 29 10.46 4.92 -9.24
CA TYR A 29 9.26 4.59 -9.99
C TYR A 29 8.01 5.29 -9.45
N ILE A 30 7.01 5.40 -10.34
CA ILE A 30 5.62 5.68 -9.99
C ILE A 30 4.78 4.44 -10.31
N SER A 31 3.83 4.08 -9.46
CA SER A 31 2.98 2.92 -9.68
C SER A 31 1.53 3.25 -9.41
N PRO A 32 0.68 3.43 -10.45
CA PRO A 32 -0.76 3.30 -10.25
C PRO A 32 -1.10 1.86 -9.83
N GLY A 33 -2.19 1.72 -9.09
CA GLY A 33 -2.66 0.41 -8.65
C GLY A 33 -4.15 0.39 -8.37
N ILE A 34 -4.72 -0.81 -8.48
CA ILE A 34 -6.09 -1.11 -8.14
C ILE A 34 -6.13 -2.24 -7.12
N ARG A 35 -7.17 -2.29 -6.30
CA ARG A 35 -7.47 -3.45 -5.47
C ARG A 35 -8.95 -3.74 -5.55
N ILE A 36 -9.29 -5.02 -5.60
CA ILE A 36 -10.66 -5.50 -5.37
C ILE A 36 -10.60 -6.40 -4.15
N GLY A 37 -11.49 -6.19 -3.20
CA GLY A 37 -11.51 -6.97 -1.97
C GLY A 37 -12.91 -7.15 -1.40
N TYR A 38 -12.93 -7.73 -0.22
CA TYR A 38 -14.10 -7.99 0.58
C TYR A 38 -13.76 -7.66 2.02
N SER A 39 -14.48 -6.68 2.58
CA SER A 39 -14.33 -6.31 3.97
C SER A 39 -15.32 -7.08 4.82
N PHE A 40 -14.80 -7.80 5.83
CA PHE A 40 -15.64 -8.61 6.70
C PHE A 40 -16.68 -7.75 7.42
N GLY A 41 -17.96 -8.05 7.20
CA GLY A 41 -19.09 -7.35 7.82
C GLY A 41 -19.57 -6.09 7.10
N GLN A 42 -18.88 -5.67 6.03
CA GLN A 42 -19.36 -4.66 5.10
C GLN A 42 -19.76 -5.38 3.81
N ASP A 43 -18.92 -5.34 2.78
CA ASP A 43 -19.16 -6.01 1.49
C ASP A 43 -17.92 -5.87 0.57
N MET A 44 -18.11 -6.02 -0.75
CA MET A 44 -17.08 -5.76 -1.75
C MET A 44 -16.49 -4.35 -1.69
N THR A 45 -15.16 -4.28 -1.81
CA THR A 45 -14.38 -3.06 -1.74
C THR A 45 -13.52 -2.88 -2.97
N PHE A 46 -13.26 -1.64 -3.31
CA PHE A 46 -12.33 -1.29 -4.38
C PHE A 46 -11.46 -0.12 -3.96
N ASN A 47 -10.16 -0.23 -4.27
CA ASN A 47 -9.19 0.82 -3.95
C ASN A 47 -8.49 1.29 -5.22
N LEU A 48 -8.35 2.61 -5.35
CA LEU A 48 -7.39 3.24 -6.25
C LEU A 48 -6.15 3.64 -5.46
N LYS A 49 -4.96 3.42 -6.04
CA LYS A 49 -3.68 3.67 -5.38
C LYS A 49 -2.71 4.33 -6.33
N LEU A 50 -1.86 5.20 -5.79
CA LEU A 50 -0.70 5.75 -6.46
C LEU A 50 0.50 5.68 -5.52
N SER A 51 1.54 5.01 -5.95
CA SER A 51 2.77 4.84 -5.19
C SER A 51 3.92 5.59 -5.84
N LEU A 52 4.79 6.15 -5.02
CA LEU A 52 6.09 6.69 -5.41
C LEU A 52 7.15 5.97 -4.58
N GLY A 53 8.17 5.43 -5.23
CA GLY A 53 9.14 4.61 -4.54
C GLY A 53 10.42 4.40 -5.30
N GLN A 54 11.23 3.50 -4.75
CA GLN A 54 12.47 3.03 -5.33
C GLN A 54 12.56 1.51 -5.21
N TYR A 55 13.22 0.87 -6.16
CA TYR A 55 13.59 -0.55 -6.08
C TYR A 55 15.06 -0.76 -6.43
N GLY A 56 15.59 -1.92 -6.04
CA GLY A 56 16.92 -2.36 -6.43
C GLY A 56 17.34 -3.61 -5.67
N ARG A 57 18.48 -4.19 -6.03
CA ARG A 57 18.98 -5.41 -5.39
C ARG A 57 19.64 -5.08 -4.05
N ASN A 58 19.46 -5.91 -3.03
CA ASN A 58 20.19 -5.76 -1.76
C ASN A 58 21.53 -6.51 -1.80
N THR A 59 22.24 -6.56 -0.66
CA THR A 59 23.52 -7.28 -0.53
C THR A 59 23.41 -8.79 -0.69
N TYR A 60 22.20 -9.33 -0.65
CA TYR A 60 21.88 -10.76 -0.79
C TYR A 60 21.23 -11.03 -2.16
N ASP A 61 21.40 -10.13 -3.12
CA ASP A 61 20.81 -10.18 -4.47
C ASP A 61 19.27 -10.27 -4.54
N HIS A 62 18.56 -10.08 -3.42
CA HIS A 62 17.11 -9.99 -3.44
C HIS A 62 16.67 -8.66 -4.04
N LEU A 63 15.69 -8.70 -4.94
CA LEU A 63 15.06 -7.49 -5.45
C LEU A 63 14.13 -6.93 -4.37
N GLU A 64 14.41 -5.72 -3.91
CA GLU A 64 13.63 -5.03 -2.88
C GLU A 64 13.03 -3.75 -3.39
N PHE A 65 11.88 -3.36 -2.83
CA PHE A 65 11.32 -2.04 -3.04
C PHE A 65 10.87 -1.39 -1.74
N TYR A 66 10.91 -0.05 -1.76
CA TYR A 66 10.35 0.82 -0.75
C TYR A 66 9.47 1.84 -1.46
N ASN A 67 8.25 2.07 -0.98
CA ASN A 67 7.42 3.13 -1.53
C ASN A 67 6.55 3.79 -0.47
N VAL A 68 6.07 4.99 -0.81
CA VAL A 68 4.94 5.61 -0.15
C VAL A 68 3.77 5.61 -1.10
N THR A 69 2.64 5.15 -0.59
CA THR A 69 1.40 5.00 -1.36
C THR A 69 0.33 5.90 -0.79
N TYR A 70 -0.27 6.70 -1.65
CA TYR A 70 -1.57 7.31 -1.39
C TYR A 70 -2.66 6.45 -2.02
N GLY A 71 -3.76 6.24 -1.31
CA GLY A 71 -4.90 5.54 -1.89
C GLY A 71 -6.24 6.03 -1.41
N TYR A 72 -7.26 5.60 -2.14
CA TYR A 72 -8.66 5.86 -1.86
C TYR A 72 -9.43 4.56 -1.95
N LYS A 73 -10.14 4.20 -0.87
CA LYS A 73 -11.01 3.02 -0.80
C LYS A 73 -12.47 3.44 -0.89
N PHE A 74 -13.22 2.71 -1.67
CA PHE A 74 -14.67 2.79 -1.76
C PHE A 74 -15.34 1.43 -1.60
N ILE A 75 -16.56 1.44 -1.08
CA ILE A 75 -17.39 0.26 -0.83
C ILE A 75 -18.57 0.32 -1.81
N PHE A 76 -18.74 -0.71 -2.65
CA PHE A 76 -19.68 -0.67 -3.77
C PHE A 76 -21.11 -1.06 -3.39
N PHE A 77 -21.25 -1.97 -2.44
CA PHE A 77 -22.54 -2.48 -1.98
C PHE A 77 -22.55 -2.32 -0.47
N ASP A 78 -23.45 -1.50 0.06
CA ASP A 78 -23.72 -1.46 1.49
C ASP A 78 -25.20 -1.76 1.64
N ASP A 79 -25.53 -3.05 1.59
CA ASP A 79 -26.90 -3.54 1.75
C ASP A 79 -27.50 -3.15 3.13
N LYS A 80 -26.67 -2.66 4.05
CA LYS A 80 -27.08 -2.31 5.42
C LYS A 80 -27.12 -0.80 5.69
N LYS A 81 -26.81 0.08 4.73
CA LYS A 81 -26.64 1.55 4.95
C LYS A 81 -25.79 1.86 6.19
N LYS A 82 -24.96 0.92 6.63
CA LYS A 82 -24.18 1.02 7.87
C LYS A 82 -22.77 1.39 7.46
N HIS A 83 -22.58 2.70 7.38
CA HIS A 83 -21.31 3.38 7.27
C HIS A 83 -20.69 3.36 5.87
N ASN A 84 -20.96 4.44 5.12
CA ASN A 84 -20.15 4.86 3.98
C ASN A 84 -18.74 5.22 4.49
N GLU A 85 -17.88 4.23 4.66
CA GLU A 85 -16.48 4.39 5.08
C GLU A 85 -15.58 4.51 3.85
N ASN A 86 -15.91 5.41 2.94
CA ASN A 86 -14.94 5.81 1.93
C ASN A 86 -13.82 6.57 2.65
N PHE A 87 -12.57 6.18 2.41
CA PHE A 87 -11.44 6.79 3.09
C PHE A 87 -10.23 6.94 2.19
N HIS A 88 -9.46 7.98 2.49
CA HIS A 88 -8.12 8.18 1.96
C HIS A 88 -7.11 7.55 2.91
N TYR A 89 -5.96 7.13 2.42
CA TYR A 89 -4.90 6.63 3.27
C TYR A 89 -3.52 6.92 2.70
N PHE A 90 -2.52 6.91 3.58
CA PHE A 90 -1.11 6.89 3.24
C PHE A 90 -0.46 5.68 3.88
N GLU A 91 0.37 4.98 3.13
CA GLU A 91 1.09 3.80 3.58
C GLU A 91 2.57 3.91 3.19
N ALA A 92 3.47 3.61 4.12
CA ALA A 92 4.83 3.22 3.78
C ALA A 92 4.83 1.71 3.53
N GLN A 93 5.44 1.27 2.43
CA GLN A 93 5.46 -0.13 2.01
C GLN A 93 6.90 -0.58 1.78
N TYR A 94 7.13 -1.84 2.14
CA TYR A 94 8.35 -2.57 1.83
C TYR A 94 7.98 -3.93 1.27
N GLY A 95 8.74 -4.41 0.29
CA GLY A 95 8.64 -5.78 -0.17
C GLY A 95 9.95 -6.28 -0.74
N SER A 96 10.09 -7.60 -0.76
CA SER A 96 11.26 -8.29 -1.30
C SER A 96 10.83 -9.49 -2.13
N PHE A 97 11.59 -9.75 -3.17
CA PHE A 97 11.53 -10.95 -3.98
C PHE A 97 12.80 -11.75 -3.72
N PRO A 98 12.71 -12.89 -3.01
CA PRO A 98 13.84 -13.79 -2.90
C PRO A 98 14.06 -14.43 -4.27
N GLU A 99 15.19 -14.12 -4.90
CA GLU A 99 15.70 -14.89 -6.04
C GLU A 99 16.49 -16.07 -5.48
N ASP A 100 15.76 -17.07 -5.00
CA ASP A 100 16.35 -18.37 -4.69
C ASP A 100 16.21 -19.25 -5.93
N GLU A 101 17.33 -19.68 -6.51
CA GLU A 101 17.38 -20.51 -7.72
C GLU A 101 16.76 -21.90 -7.46
N ASP A 102 16.74 -22.37 -6.20
CA ASP A 102 16.21 -23.69 -5.81
C ASP A 102 14.72 -23.65 -5.42
N SER A 103 14.11 -22.46 -5.43
CA SER A 103 12.72 -22.25 -5.06
C SER A 103 11.76 -22.53 -6.22
N VAL A 104 10.83 -23.45 -5.99
CA VAL A 104 9.75 -23.80 -6.94
C VAL A 104 8.71 -22.68 -7.07
N ILE A 105 8.62 -21.77 -6.08
CA ILE A 105 7.63 -20.69 -6.05
C ILE A 105 8.31 -19.39 -5.58
N ASN A 106 8.73 -18.57 -6.54
CA ASN A 106 9.26 -17.24 -6.27
C ASN A 106 8.13 -16.21 -6.28
N LEU A 107 7.76 -15.71 -5.11
CA LEU A 107 6.75 -14.66 -4.93
C LEU A 107 7.36 -13.45 -4.23
N PHE A 108 6.97 -12.25 -4.65
CA PHE A 108 7.22 -11.06 -3.88
C PHE A 108 6.42 -11.15 -2.59
N ASN A 109 7.07 -10.87 -1.47
CA ASN A 109 6.41 -10.74 -0.17
C ASN A 109 6.59 -9.31 0.32
N GLY A 110 5.55 -8.72 0.87
CA GLY A 110 5.63 -7.36 1.35
C GLY A 110 4.57 -7.01 2.37
N GLY A 111 4.79 -5.85 2.97
CA GLY A 111 3.93 -5.29 3.97
C GLY A 111 3.83 -3.79 3.85
N SER A 112 2.82 -3.24 4.51
CA SER A 112 2.63 -1.82 4.65
C SER A 112 2.13 -1.46 6.03
N ILE A 113 2.50 -0.27 6.49
CA ILE A 113 1.90 0.38 7.65
C ILE A 113 1.57 1.82 7.27
N GLY A 114 0.51 2.35 7.85
CA GLY A 114 -0.04 3.60 7.38
C GLY A 114 -1.14 4.17 8.24
N ILE A 115 -1.66 5.29 7.76
CA ILE A 115 -2.73 6.03 8.37
C ILE A 115 -3.87 6.18 7.38
N LEU A 116 -5.10 6.05 7.87
CA LEU A 116 -6.30 6.29 7.09
C LEU A 116 -7.03 7.53 7.61
N PHE A 117 -7.79 8.15 6.73
CA PHE A 117 -8.56 9.36 6.97
C PHE A 117 -9.97 9.11 6.45
N ASN A 118 -10.91 8.96 7.38
CA ASN A 118 -12.30 8.76 7.06
C ASN A 118 -13.15 9.91 7.59
N LYS A 119 -14.39 9.98 7.12
CA LYS A 119 -15.41 10.85 7.69
C LYS A 119 -16.62 10.03 8.10
N MET A 120 -16.75 9.74 9.39
CA MET A 120 -17.90 9.02 9.93
C MET A 120 -18.87 10.00 10.56
N ASN A 121 -20.13 9.97 10.14
CA ASN A 121 -21.19 10.83 10.71
C ASN A 121 -20.84 12.33 10.73
N GLY A 122 -20.11 12.81 9.71
CA GLY A 122 -19.68 14.20 9.65
C GLY A 122 -18.36 14.51 10.35
N VAL A 123 -17.84 13.60 11.17
CA VAL A 123 -16.61 13.78 11.96
C VAL A 123 -15.43 13.14 11.25
N ASN A 124 -14.30 13.86 11.16
CA ASN A 124 -13.07 13.30 10.60
C ASN A 124 -12.44 12.36 11.63
N ASN A 125 -12.16 11.12 11.24
CA ASN A 125 -11.38 10.20 12.07
C ASN A 125 -10.08 9.83 11.37
N ILE A 126 -9.06 9.65 12.18
CA ILE A 126 -7.75 9.16 11.77
C ILE A 126 -7.63 7.77 12.36
N GLY A 127 -7.24 6.81 11.53
CA GLY A 127 -7.05 5.43 11.93
C GLY A 127 -5.69 4.90 11.51
N PHE A 128 -5.35 3.73 12.03
CA PHE A 128 -4.18 2.97 11.62
C PHE A 128 -4.56 1.95 10.55
N ARG A 129 -3.61 1.66 9.67
CA ARG A 129 -3.77 0.67 8.62
C ARG A 129 -2.49 -0.12 8.46
N SER A 130 -2.62 -1.43 8.33
CA SER A 130 -1.55 -2.29 7.87
C SER A 130 -2.03 -3.23 6.77
N THR A 131 -1.13 -3.60 5.88
CA THR A 131 -1.39 -4.67 4.91
C THR A 131 -0.22 -5.63 4.89
N ILE A 132 -0.53 -6.92 4.70
CA ILE A 132 0.44 -7.91 4.23
C ILE A 132 0.00 -8.42 2.87
N TYR A 133 0.94 -8.72 1.99
CA TYR A 133 0.65 -9.20 0.64
C TYR A 133 1.77 -10.07 0.08
N SER A 134 1.38 -10.97 -0.83
CA SER A 134 2.32 -11.82 -1.56
C SER A 134 1.83 -12.04 -2.98
N GLY A 135 2.71 -12.08 -3.99
CA GLY A 135 2.31 -12.22 -5.39
C GLY A 135 3.41 -11.91 -6.42
N MET A 136 3.03 -11.73 -7.68
CA MET A 136 3.94 -11.24 -8.74
C MET A 136 3.30 -10.11 -9.54
N TRP A 137 2.16 -10.40 -10.17
CA TRP A 137 1.35 -9.43 -10.92
C TRP A 137 0.07 -9.05 -10.17
N LEU A 138 -0.47 -10.04 -9.46
CA LEU A 138 -1.63 -9.95 -8.61
C LEU A 138 -1.22 -10.39 -7.21
N PHE A 139 -1.53 -9.55 -6.23
CA PHE A 139 -1.11 -9.74 -4.87
C PHE A 139 -2.34 -9.95 -3.98
N PRO A 140 -2.67 -11.21 -3.65
CA PRO A 140 -3.45 -11.52 -2.47
C PRO A 140 -2.96 -10.71 -1.27
N SER A 141 -3.90 -10.11 -0.55
CA SER A 141 -3.60 -9.16 0.51
C SER A 141 -4.63 -9.22 1.62
N LEU A 142 -4.13 -9.12 2.85
CA LEU A 142 -4.92 -8.96 4.07
C LEU A 142 -4.66 -7.59 4.65
N GLU A 143 -5.70 -6.76 4.71
CA GLU A 143 -5.67 -5.41 5.24
C GLU A 143 -6.33 -5.39 6.62
N LEU A 144 -5.66 -4.78 7.58
CA LEU A 144 -6.18 -4.48 8.91
C LEU A 144 -6.34 -2.96 9.03
N ASN A 145 -7.55 -2.52 9.36
CA ASN A 145 -7.88 -1.10 9.54
C ASN A 145 -8.41 -0.91 10.98
N LEU A 146 -7.79 0.00 11.73
CA LEU A 146 -8.17 0.37 13.10
C LEU A 146 -8.66 1.81 13.10
N TYR A 147 -9.97 2.02 13.25
CA TYR A 147 -10.55 3.37 13.34
C TYR A 147 -10.60 3.90 14.77
N SER A 148 -10.69 2.97 15.73
CA SER A 148 -10.57 3.21 17.18
C SER A 148 -10.04 1.94 17.84
N LEU A 149 -9.62 2.03 19.11
CA LEU A 149 -9.18 0.85 19.89
C LEU A 149 -10.23 -0.27 19.97
N GLU A 150 -11.49 0.04 19.68
CA GLU A 150 -12.63 -0.88 19.79
C GLU A 150 -13.12 -1.39 18.42
N LYS A 151 -12.63 -0.83 17.30
CA LYS A 151 -13.13 -1.14 15.95
C LYS A 151 -12.01 -1.58 15.03
N ILE A 152 -11.87 -2.90 14.92
CA ILE A 152 -10.95 -3.58 14.02
C ILE A 152 -11.71 -4.08 12.79
N HIS A 153 -11.24 -3.70 11.61
CA HIS A 153 -11.81 -4.14 10.34
C HIS A 153 -10.77 -4.89 9.53
N PHE A 154 -11.14 -6.09 9.10
CA PHE A 154 -10.33 -6.90 8.20
C PHE A 154 -10.88 -6.83 6.79
N ASP A 155 -9.99 -6.84 5.81
CA ASP A 155 -10.35 -6.87 4.40
C ASP A 155 -9.37 -7.77 3.62
N LEU A 156 -9.93 -8.74 2.92
CA LEU A 156 -9.19 -9.65 2.05
C LEU A 156 -9.40 -9.26 0.59
N GLY A 157 -8.35 -9.29 -0.22
CA GLY A 157 -8.49 -8.91 -1.61
C GLY A 157 -7.24 -9.08 -2.43
N VAL A 158 -7.35 -8.78 -3.71
CA VAL A 158 -6.28 -8.90 -4.68
C VAL A 158 -5.92 -7.51 -5.19
N LYS A 159 -4.64 -7.18 -5.16
CA LYS A 159 -4.08 -5.93 -5.65
C LYS A 159 -3.38 -6.15 -6.99
N GLY A 160 -3.61 -5.25 -7.95
CA GLY A 160 -2.79 -5.11 -9.14
C GLY A 160 -2.02 -3.80 -9.06
N VAL A 161 -0.74 -3.83 -9.40
CA VAL A 161 0.13 -2.64 -9.44
C VAL A 161 0.89 -2.63 -10.76
N LEU A 162 1.17 -1.44 -11.27
CA LEU A 162 1.92 -1.25 -12.51
C LEU A 162 3.07 -0.28 -12.26
N PRO A 163 4.25 -0.76 -11.80
CA PRO A 163 5.40 0.10 -11.61
C PRO A 163 5.92 0.61 -12.96
N ILE A 164 6.11 1.93 -13.05
CA ILE A 164 6.65 2.63 -14.21
C ILE A 164 7.94 3.31 -13.74
N PRO A 165 9.13 2.82 -14.14
CA PRO A 165 10.40 3.47 -13.79
C PRO A 165 10.47 4.86 -14.41
N PHE A 166 11.10 5.82 -13.72
CA PHE A 166 11.31 7.16 -14.26
C PHE A 166 12.37 7.20 -15.37
N ASP A 167 13.26 6.23 -15.39
CA ASP A 167 14.26 6.10 -16.43
C ASP A 167 13.71 5.21 -17.56
N GLY A 168 13.41 5.84 -18.70
CA GLY A 168 12.98 5.19 -19.94
C GLY A 168 14.09 4.40 -20.64
N VAL A 169 14.90 3.65 -19.90
CA VAL A 169 15.86 2.69 -20.46
C VAL A 169 15.62 1.36 -19.76
N SER A 170 14.74 0.55 -20.37
CA SER A 170 14.77 -0.89 -20.14
C SER A 170 16.20 -1.41 -20.34
N PRO A 171 16.67 -2.38 -19.54
CA PRO A 171 17.87 -3.14 -19.90
C PRO A 171 17.72 -3.80 -21.28
#